data_AF-A0A2P8B3K2-F1
#
_entry.id   AF-A0A2P8B3K2-F1
#
_cell.length_a   1.000
_cell.length_b   1.000
_cell.length_c   1.000
_cell.angle_alpha   90.00
_cell.angle_beta   90.00
_cell.angle_gamma   90.00
#
_symmetry.space_group_name_H-M   'P 1'
#
loop_
_entity.id
_entity.type
_entity.pdbx_description
1 polymer ?
#
loop_
_entity_poly.entity_id
_entity_poly.type
_entity_poly.pdbx_seq_one_letter_code
_entity_poly.pdbx_strand_id
1 'polypeptide(L)'
;MTRPERVRRLPRRSQTGGRVAKALRRLGAVAVAAITLGIISAVAVATPASAATTTICKSSPIPAGYVIIAEGSSISCPGSFPNTWTITTPSTTGTTVMCKVSAVPSGFVIIAEGSSISCPGSFPNTWTITTPSTTGTTVMCKVSALPSGFVIIAEGSSISCPGSFPNTWTIRTPAASGTTVICSVSPIPPGYVVVGTGSSISCPGSFPNTRTIRLP
;
A
#
# COMPACT_ATOMS: atom_id res chain seq x y z
N MET A 1 37.32 19.73 79.07
CA MET A 1 36.16 19.07 79.71
C MET A 1 34.99 19.13 78.75
N THR A 2 34.72 18.03 78.02
CA THR A 2 33.37 17.65 77.55
C THR A 2 33.41 16.24 76.98
N ARG A 3 32.43 15.45 77.41
CA ARG A 3 32.11 14.05 77.08
C ARG A 3 30.81 14.08 76.22
N PRO A 4 30.18 12.94 75.87
CA PRO A 4 30.28 12.16 74.62
C PRO A 4 28.96 12.10 73.81
N GLU A 5 28.91 11.34 72.71
CA GLU A 5 27.91 10.25 72.53
C GLU A 5 28.22 9.30 71.34
N ARG A 6 27.67 8.08 71.42
CA ARG A 6 27.79 6.90 70.52
C ARG A 6 26.47 6.68 69.78
N VAL A 7 26.48 6.16 68.53
CA VAL A 7 25.63 5.06 67.96
C VAL A 7 26.24 4.59 66.61
N ARG A 8 26.90 3.42 66.47
CA ARG A 8 26.52 2.07 65.94
C ARG A 8 26.21 1.86 64.42
N ARG A 9 27.08 1.01 63.79
CA ARG A 9 26.88 -0.12 62.79
C ARG A 9 26.43 0.21 61.35
N LEU A 10 26.86 -0.45 60.25
CA LEU A 10 27.70 -1.62 59.88
C LEU A 10 28.05 -1.52 58.35
N PRO A 11 29.10 -2.20 57.80
CA PRO A 11 29.46 -2.17 56.36
C PRO A 11 29.37 -3.54 55.63
N ARG A 12 29.18 -3.56 54.28
CA ARG A 12 29.85 -4.44 53.28
C ARG A 12 29.17 -4.48 51.89
N ARG A 13 29.97 -4.31 50.82
CA ARG A 13 29.98 -5.11 49.57
C ARG A 13 31.18 -4.65 48.73
N SER A 14 32.26 -5.44 48.63
CA SER A 14 32.55 -6.48 47.62
C SER A 14 32.61 -5.95 46.19
N GLN A 15 33.82 -5.87 45.62
CA GLN A 15 34.08 -6.28 44.25
C GLN A 15 35.55 -6.71 44.06
N THR A 16 35.67 -7.79 43.31
CA THR A 16 36.79 -8.67 43.03
C THR A 16 37.63 -8.16 41.85
N GLY A 17 38.95 -8.29 41.95
CA GLY A 17 39.86 -8.19 40.81
C GLY A 17 41.16 -8.92 41.15
N GLY A 18 41.66 -9.74 40.22
CA GLY A 18 43.05 -10.20 40.27
C GLY A 18 43.31 -11.68 40.01
N ARG A 19 43.55 -11.98 38.72
CA ARG A 19 44.73 -12.68 38.18
C ARG A 19 45.08 -14.14 38.57
N VAL A 20 45.03 -14.97 37.52
CA VAL A 20 46.11 -15.84 36.96
C VAL A 20 46.86 -16.83 37.87
N ALA A 21 46.68 -18.13 37.59
CA ALA A 21 47.75 -19.15 37.40
C ALA A 21 47.10 -20.53 37.13
N LYS A 22 47.21 -21.07 35.91
CA LYS A 22 48.23 -22.03 35.41
C LYS A 22 48.05 -23.49 35.88
N ALA A 23 47.61 -24.30 34.91
CA ALA A 23 47.97 -25.70 34.62
C ALA A 23 47.50 -26.82 35.57
N LEU A 24 46.77 -27.82 35.03
CA LEU A 24 47.31 -29.12 34.57
C LEU A 24 46.19 -30.19 34.39
N ARG A 25 46.35 -31.01 33.34
CA ARG A 25 45.83 -32.41 33.16
C ARG A 25 44.32 -32.52 32.83
N ARG A 26 43.84 -33.25 31.82
CA ARG A 26 44.30 -34.49 31.16
C ARG A 26 43.85 -34.54 29.69
N LEU A 27 44.68 -35.14 28.83
CA LEU A 27 44.31 -35.65 27.50
C LEU A 27 43.57 -36.99 27.65
N GLY A 28 42.53 -37.19 26.83
CA GLY A 28 41.78 -38.44 26.69
C GLY A 28 40.63 -38.25 25.71
N ALA A 29 40.89 -38.52 24.44
CA ALA A 29 40.07 -38.22 23.27
C ALA A 29 38.77 -39.05 23.18
N VAL A 30 37.67 -38.40 22.75
CA VAL A 30 36.82 -38.86 21.63
C VAL A 30 36.23 -37.61 20.96
N ALA A 31 36.69 -37.28 19.77
CA ALA A 31 36.14 -36.22 18.94
C ALA A 31 34.99 -36.78 18.09
N VAL A 32 33.79 -36.24 18.23
CA VAL A 32 32.71 -36.38 17.23
C VAL A 32 32.36 -34.97 16.78
N ALA A 33 33.08 -34.49 15.76
CA ALA A 33 32.76 -33.25 15.07
C ALA A 33 31.61 -33.52 14.09
N ALA A 34 30.38 -33.24 14.51
CA ALA A 34 29.23 -33.21 13.62
C ALA A 34 29.28 -31.92 12.78
N ILE A 35 29.83 -32.03 11.56
CA ILE A 35 29.77 -30.98 10.56
C ILE A 35 28.33 -30.93 10.03
N THR A 36 27.52 -30.04 10.58
CA THR A 36 26.23 -29.70 9.99
C THR A 36 26.48 -28.72 8.85
N LEU A 37 26.42 -29.22 7.61
CA LEU A 37 26.37 -28.36 6.43
C LEU A 37 25.05 -27.57 6.48
N GLY A 38 25.13 -26.31 6.91
CA GLY A 38 24.04 -25.35 6.82
C GLY A 38 23.75 -25.06 5.36
N ILE A 39 22.58 -25.50 4.89
CA ILE A 39 22.05 -25.13 3.58
C ILE A 39 21.62 -23.66 3.70
N ILE A 40 22.47 -22.74 3.24
CA ILE A 40 22.09 -21.34 3.05
C ILE A 40 21.12 -21.33 1.87
N SER A 41 19.82 -21.35 2.15
CA SER A 41 18.80 -21.13 1.13
C SER A 41 18.89 -19.66 0.71
N ALA A 42 19.39 -19.41 -0.50
CA ALA A 42 19.33 -18.09 -1.12
C ALA A 42 17.84 -17.74 -1.34
N VAL A 43 17.31 -16.86 -0.51
CA VAL A 43 16.01 -16.23 -0.76
C VAL A 43 16.20 -15.33 -1.98
N ALA A 44 15.72 -15.77 -3.13
CA ALA A 44 15.60 -14.92 -4.30
C ALA A 44 14.57 -13.85 -3.97
N VAL A 45 15.04 -12.65 -3.64
CA VAL A 45 14.19 -11.46 -3.58
C VAL A 45 13.77 -11.20 -5.02
N ALA A 46 12.53 -11.55 -5.36
CA ALA A 46 11.97 -11.25 -6.67
C ALA A 46 11.99 -9.72 -6.82
N THR A 47 12.87 -9.21 -7.67
CA THR A 47 12.77 -7.83 -8.12
C THR A 47 11.43 -7.72 -8.86
N PRO A 48 10.60 -6.70 -8.58
CA PRO A 48 9.37 -6.51 -9.34
C PRO A 48 9.77 -6.42 -10.82
N ALA A 49 9.07 -7.16 -11.68
CA ALA A 49 9.27 -7.09 -13.11
C ALA A 49 9.14 -5.61 -13.51
N SER A 50 10.27 -4.97 -13.84
CA SER A 50 10.30 -3.57 -14.23
C SER A 50 9.44 -3.44 -15.47
N ALA A 51 8.26 -2.82 -15.34
CA ALA A 51 7.46 -2.44 -16.49
C ALA A 51 8.35 -1.61 -17.42
N ALA A 52 8.49 -2.04 -18.67
CA ALA A 52 9.32 -1.33 -19.63
C ALA A 52 8.79 0.10 -19.77
N THR A 53 9.64 1.07 -19.46
CA THR A 53 9.32 2.49 -19.65
C THR A 53 9.77 2.90 -21.04
N THR A 54 9.09 3.88 -21.63
CA THR A 54 9.45 4.42 -22.94
C THR A 54 9.30 5.94 -22.90
N THR A 55 10.24 6.64 -23.54
CA THR A 55 10.16 8.09 -23.69
C THR A 55 9.61 8.43 -25.06
N ILE A 56 8.59 9.30 -25.10
CA ILE A 56 7.98 9.80 -26.33
C ILE A 56 8.03 11.34 -26.35
N CYS A 57 7.98 11.93 -27.54
CA CYS A 57 7.79 13.38 -27.67
C CYS A 57 6.36 13.75 -27.29
N LYS A 58 6.14 14.90 -26.66
CA LYS A 58 4.79 15.37 -26.28
C LYS A 58 3.87 15.61 -27.48
N SER A 59 4.45 15.84 -28.66
CA SER A 59 3.72 15.97 -29.92
C SER A 59 3.12 14.66 -30.41
N SER A 60 3.54 13.52 -29.86
CA SER A 60 3.04 12.20 -30.23
C SER A 60 1.87 11.79 -29.33
N PRO A 61 0.84 11.11 -29.86
CA PRO A 61 -0.25 10.59 -29.05
C PRO A 61 0.27 9.52 -28.07
N ILE A 62 -0.30 9.50 -26.87
CA ILE A 62 -0.03 8.46 -25.87
C ILE A 62 -0.74 7.18 -26.32
N PRO A 63 -0.04 6.03 -26.46
CA PRO A 63 -0.67 4.78 -26.86
C PRO A 63 -1.73 4.33 -25.84
N ALA A 64 -2.77 3.62 -26.31
CA ALA A 64 -3.79 3.07 -25.44
C ALA A 64 -3.19 2.13 -24.38
N GLY A 65 -3.65 2.24 -23.14
CA GLY A 65 -3.16 1.44 -22.02
C GLY A 65 -1.86 1.93 -21.36
N TYR A 66 -1.24 2.99 -21.88
CA TYR A 66 -0.10 3.63 -21.25
C TYR A 66 -0.51 4.81 -20.36
N VAL A 67 0.30 5.07 -19.34
CA VAL A 67 0.19 6.25 -18.48
C VAL A 67 1.50 7.03 -18.46
N ILE A 68 1.41 8.35 -18.26
CA ILE A 68 2.60 9.19 -18.05
C ILE A 68 3.07 9.05 -16.61
N ILE A 69 4.38 8.82 -16.44
CA ILE A 69 5.05 8.72 -15.14
C ILE A 69 6.12 9.79 -14.91
N ALA A 70 6.55 10.48 -15.98
CA ALA A 70 7.44 11.62 -15.85
C ALA A 70 7.37 12.56 -17.08
N GLU A 71 7.82 13.79 -16.86
CA GLU A 71 8.12 14.82 -17.84
C GLU A 71 9.63 14.95 -18.01
N GLY A 72 10.08 15.26 -19.23
CA GLY A 72 11.48 15.52 -19.47
C GLY A 72 11.73 16.42 -20.68
N SER A 73 13.00 16.46 -21.07
CA SER A 73 13.51 17.27 -22.16
C SER A 73 14.42 16.42 -23.05
N SER A 74 14.21 16.50 -24.37
CA SER A 74 15.09 15.88 -25.36
C SER A 74 15.23 16.77 -26.59
N ILE A 75 16.45 16.97 -27.07
CA ILE A 75 16.73 17.69 -28.32
C ILE A 75 16.16 16.97 -29.56
N SER A 76 15.89 15.66 -29.44
CA SER A 76 15.33 14.85 -30.52
C SER A 76 13.82 15.07 -30.71
N CYS A 77 13.17 15.74 -29.75
CA CYS A 77 11.76 16.05 -29.81
C CYS A 77 11.53 17.51 -30.21
N PRO A 78 10.53 17.80 -31.06
CA PRO A 78 10.20 19.16 -31.43
C PRO A 78 9.56 19.93 -30.27
N GLY A 79 9.57 21.26 -30.34
CA GLY A 79 8.89 22.15 -29.41
C GLY A 79 9.73 22.60 -28.20
N SER A 80 9.15 23.46 -27.38
CA SER A 80 9.79 24.03 -26.19
C SER A 80 9.95 23.02 -25.07
N PHE A 81 11.06 23.10 -24.35
CA PHE A 81 11.26 22.30 -23.15
C PHE A 81 10.30 22.73 -22.02
N PRO A 82 9.80 21.78 -21.22
CA PRO A 82 9.92 20.33 -21.36
C PRO A 82 9.07 19.76 -22.50
N ASN A 83 9.65 18.86 -23.31
CA ASN A 83 9.07 18.39 -24.58
C ASN A 83 8.95 16.85 -24.70
N THR A 84 9.20 16.09 -23.63
CA THR A 84 8.98 14.64 -23.61
C THR A 84 8.07 14.16 -22.48
N TRP A 85 7.48 12.99 -22.70
CA TRP A 85 6.81 12.17 -21.69
C TRP A 85 7.53 10.85 -21.53
N THR A 86 7.74 10.41 -20.30
CA THR A 86 8.05 9.01 -19.99
C THR A 86 6.75 8.29 -19.67
N ILE A 87 6.48 7.22 -20.40
CA ILE A 87 5.25 6.43 -20.29
C ILE A 87 5.55 4.99 -19.90
N THR A 88 4.57 4.32 -19.30
CA THR A 88 4.62 2.89 -18.99
C THR A 88 3.23 2.27 -19.04
N THR A 89 3.16 0.95 -19.18
CA THR A 89 1.92 0.20 -18.92
C THR A 89 1.76 0.00 -17.41
N PRO A 90 0.64 0.39 -16.80
CA PRO A 90 0.44 0.15 -15.37
C PRO A 90 0.46 -1.35 -15.02
N SER A 91 0.93 -1.64 -13.81
CA SER A 91 0.91 -2.99 -13.25
C SER A 91 -0.52 -3.48 -13.02
N THR A 92 -0.84 -4.68 -13.49
CA THR A 92 -2.15 -5.33 -13.28
C THR A 92 -2.24 -6.15 -12.00
N THR A 93 -1.10 -6.37 -11.32
CA THR A 93 -0.99 -7.17 -10.08
C THR A 93 -0.51 -6.37 -8.87
N GLY A 94 -0.12 -5.12 -9.08
CA GLY A 94 0.35 -4.21 -8.04
C GLY A 94 -0.12 -2.80 -8.29
N THR A 95 0.59 -1.84 -7.69
CA THR A 95 0.26 -0.42 -7.82
C THR A 95 1.15 0.25 -8.86
N THR A 96 0.67 1.34 -9.46
CA THR A 96 1.44 2.21 -10.35
C THR A 96 1.26 3.66 -9.93
N VAL A 97 2.35 4.40 -9.81
CA VAL A 97 2.30 5.85 -9.62
C VAL A 97 2.37 6.52 -10.99
N MET A 98 1.39 7.38 -11.29
CA MET A 98 1.28 8.12 -12.54
C MET A 98 1.11 9.62 -12.28
N CYS A 99 1.49 10.44 -13.26
CA CYS A 99 1.24 11.88 -13.22
C CYS A 99 -0.24 12.18 -13.46
N LYS A 100 -0.80 13.15 -12.73
CA LYS A 100 -2.22 13.55 -12.88
C LYS A 100 -2.62 14.08 -14.25
N VAL A 101 -1.65 14.54 -15.04
CA VAL A 101 -1.86 14.97 -16.43
C VAL A 101 -2.28 13.80 -17.34
N SER A 102 -2.00 12.56 -16.94
CA SER A 102 -2.41 11.36 -17.65
C SER A 102 -3.81 10.93 -17.21
N ALA A 103 -4.63 10.48 -18.15
CA ALA A 103 -5.92 9.87 -17.85
C ALA A 103 -5.71 8.52 -17.12
N VAL A 104 -6.54 8.25 -16.11
CA VAL A 104 -6.55 6.95 -15.42
C VAL A 104 -7.12 5.89 -16.37
N PRO A 105 -6.41 4.79 -16.64
CA PRO A 105 -6.90 3.77 -17.56
C PRO A 105 -8.16 3.05 -17.06
N SER A 106 -8.99 2.58 -17.98
CA SER A 106 -10.18 1.79 -17.65
C SER A 106 -9.81 0.54 -16.86
N GLY A 107 -10.61 0.21 -15.85
CA GLY A 107 -10.36 -0.93 -14.95
C GLY A 107 -9.40 -0.65 -13.80
N PHE A 108 -8.80 0.54 -13.73
CA PHE A 108 -8.00 0.97 -12.60
C PHE A 108 -8.80 1.91 -11.69
N VAL A 109 -8.41 1.93 -10.41
CA VAL A 109 -8.93 2.87 -9.41
C VAL A 109 -7.78 3.63 -8.75
N ILE A 110 -8.04 4.87 -8.35
CA ILE A 110 -7.09 5.66 -7.55
C ILE A 110 -7.20 5.22 -6.09
N ILE A 111 -6.05 4.95 -5.46
CA ILE A 111 -5.95 4.56 -4.05
C ILE A 111 -5.15 5.56 -3.21
N ALA A 112 -4.39 6.45 -3.84
CA ALA A 112 -3.69 7.53 -3.16
C ALA A 112 -3.37 8.70 -4.09
N GLU A 113 -3.15 9.85 -3.48
CA GLU A 113 -2.57 11.07 -4.04
C GLU A 113 -1.15 11.25 -3.52
N GLY A 114 -0.28 11.78 -4.36
CA GLY A 114 1.09 12.08 -3.97
C GLY A 114 1.70 13.25 -4.72
N SER A 115 3.00 13.40 -4.54
CA SER A 115 3.82 14.43 -5.14
C SER A 115 5.08 13.81 -5.74
N SER A 116 5.42 14.18 -6.96
CA SER A 116 6.66 13.79 -7.63
C SER A 116 7.22 14.95 -8.44
N ILE A 117 8.50 15.27 -8.24
CA ILE A 117 9.21 16.27 -9.06
C ILE A 117 9.28 15.87 -10.54
N SER A 118 9.14 14.58 -10.83
CA SER A 118 9.18 14.08 -12.20
C SER A 118 7.88 14.39 -12.95
N CYS A 119 6.80 14.70 -12.25
CA CYS A 119 5.52 15.01 -12.86
C CYS A 119 5.33 16.52 -13.01
N PRO A 120 4.66 16.98 -14.07
CA PRO A 120 4.37 18.39 -14.27
C PRO A 120 3.27 18.88 -13.32
N GLY A 121 3.16 20.21 -13.22
CA GLY A 121 2.07 20.89 -12.51
C GLY A 121 2.31 21.03 -11.00
N SER A 122 1.35 21.67 -10.33
CA SER A 122 1.41 21.95 -8.90
C SER A 122 1.22 20.69 -8.06
N PHE A 123 1.95 20.61 -6.95
CA PHE A 123 1.73 19.56 -5.97
C PHE A 123 0.37 19.72 -5.28
N PRO A 124 -0.34 18.62 -4.98
CA PRO A 124 -0.01 17.23 -5.33
C PRO A 124 -0.30 16.91 -6.80
N ASN A 125 0.63 16.21 -7.46
CA ASN A 125 0.64 16.02 -8.92
C ASN A 125 0.72 14.55 -9.38
N THR A 126 0.58 13.58 -8.46
CA THR A 126 0.50 12.15 -8.82
C THR A 126 -0.74 11.46 -8.29
N TRP A 127 -1.12 10.37 -8.99
CA TRP A 127 -2.06 9.36 -8.53
C TRP A 127 -1.34 8.02 -8.37
N THR A 128 -1.67 7.29 -7.31
CA THR A 128 -1.36 5.86 -7.20
C THR A 128 -2.61 5.08 -7.60
N ILE A 129 -2.47 4.21 -8.59
CA ILE A 129 -3.56 3.41 -9.15
C ILE A 129 -3.31 1.91 -8.98
N THR A 130 -4.40 1.13 -8.97
CA THR A 130 -4.38 -0.34 -8.95
C THR A 130 -5.58 -0.90 -9.68
N THR A 131 -5.50 -2.14 -10.13
CA THR A 131 -6.69 -2.94 -10.45
C THR A 131 -7.40 -3.34 -9.16
N PRO A 132 -8.73 -3.18 -9.05
CA PRO A 132 -9.47 -3.63 -7.88
C PRO A 132 -9.58 -5.16 -7.85
N SER A 133 -9.63 -5.72 -6.65
CA SER A 133 -9.75 -7.17 -6.45
C SER A 133 -11.14 -7.68 -6.84
N THR A 134 -11.20 -8.72 -7.68
CA THR A 134 -12.46 -9.36 -8.10
C THR A 134 -12.96 -10.42 -7.13
N THR A 135 -12.12 -10.85 -6.18
CA THR A 135 -12.44 -11.90 -5.18
C THR A 135 -12.47 -11.38 -3.75
N GLY A 136 -11.87 -10.21 -3.50
CA GLY A 136 -11.80 -9.57 -2.20
C GLY A 136 -12.48 -8.20 -2.18
N THR A 137 -11.99 -7.35 -1.30
CA THR A 137 -12.39 -5.93 -1.23
C THR A 137 -11.23 -5.05 -1.68
N THR A 138 -11.54 -3.83 -2.11
CA THR A 138 -10.55 -2.81 -2.43
C THR A 138 -11.01 -1.49 -1.85
N VAL A 139 -10.09 -0.77 -1.20
CA VAL A 139 -10.33 0.59 -0.74
C VAL A 139 -9.82 1.54 -1.82
N MET A 140 -10.68 2.43 -2.29
CA MET A 140 -10.37 3.43 -3.32
C MET A 140 -10.72 4.84 -2.83
N CYS A 141 -10.04 5.85 -3.39
CA CYS A 141 -10.40 7.24 -3.17
C CYS A 141 -11.69 7.58 -3.93
N LYS A 142 -12.59 8.35 -3.32
CA LYS A 142 -13.87 8.76 -3.94
C LYS A 142 -13.73 9.62 -5.20
N VAL A 143 -12.57 10.25 -5.39
CA VAL A 143 -12.25 10.99 -6.63
C VAL A 143 -12.16 10.07 -7.85
N SER A 144 -11.91 8.78 -7.64
CA SER A 144 -11.92 7.77 -8.70
C SER A 144 -13.34 7.35 -9.03
N ALA A 145 -13.64 7.18 -10.32
CA ALA A 145 -14.88 6.58 -10.75
C ALA A 145 -14.98 5.12 -10.26
N LEU A 146 -16.16 4.72 -9.79
CA LEU A 146 -16.44 3.34 -9.40
C LEU A 146 -16.40 2.45 -10.65
N PRO A 147 -15.57 1.38 -10.67
CA PRO A 147 -15.52 0.47 -11.82
C PRO A 147 -16.85 -0.27 -12.03
N SER A 148 -17.17 -0.55 -13.29
CA SER A 148 -18.35 -1.35 -13.64
C SER A 148 -18.30 -2.73 -13.00
N GLY A 149 -19.44 -3.21 -12.49
CA GLY A 149 -19.55 -4.51 -11.81
C GLY A 149 -19.13 -4.51 -10.34
N PHE A 150 -18.61 -3.40 -9.81
CA PHE A 150 -18.31 -3.23 -8.40
C PHE A 150 -19.45 -2.50 -7.67
N VAL A 151 -19.57 -2.78 -6.38
CA VAL A 151 -20.51 -2.14 -5.46
C VAL A 151 -19.77 -1.57 -4.26
N ILE A 152 -20.32 -0.50 -3.67
CA ILE A 152 -19.80 0.13 -2.46
C ILE A 152 -20.43 -0.56 -1.25
N ILE A 153 -19.59 -1.09 -0.35
CA ILE A 153 -20.01 -1.80 0.85
C ILE A 153 -19.68 -1.05 2.14
N ALA A 154 -18.76 -0.07 2.08
CA ALA A 154 -18.45 0.80 3.18
C ALA A 154 -17.83 2.12 2.71
N GLU A 155 -17.81 3.08 3.61
CA GLU A 155 -17.18 4.38 3.46
C GLU A 155 -16.18 4.60 4.60
N GLY A 156 -15.08 5.28 4.29
CA GLY A 156 -14.01 5.51 5.24
C GLY A 156 -13.26 6.81 4.99
N SER A 157 -12.17 6.96 5.73
CA SER A 157 -11.29 8.13 5.66
C SER A 157 -9.84 7.68 5.53
N SER A 158 -9.11 8.28 4.60
CA SER A 158 -7.68 8.07 4.43
C SER A 158 -6.98 9.38 4.12
N ILE A 159 -5.90 9.66 4.83
CA ILE A 159 -5.03 10.82 4.55
C ILE A 159 -4.36 10.72 3.17
N SER A 160 -4.29 9.51 2.60
CA SER A 160 -3.71 9.28 1.29
C SER A 160 -4.65 9.70 0.17
N CYS A 161 -5.94 9.88 0.45
CA CYS A 161 -6.91 10.30 -0.56
C CYS A 161 -7.18 11.80 -0.46
N PRO A 162 -7.43 12.48 -1.58
CA PRO A 162 -7.76 13.90 -1.58
C PRO A 162 -9.20 14.13 -1.11
N GLY A 163 -9.50 15.40 -0.83
CA GLY A 163 -10.86 15.87 -0.52
C GLY A 163 -11.28 15.68 0.93
N SER A 164 -12.51 16.09 1.21
CA SER A 164 -13.08 16.08 2.56
C SER A 164 -13.39 14.67 3.04
N PHE A 165 -13.16 14.42 4.32
CA PHE A 165 -13.59 13.18 4.96
C PHE A 165 -15.12 13.11 5.06
N PRO A 166 -15.73 11.95 4.81
CA PRO A 166 -15.10 10.69 4.41
C PRO A 166 -14.74 10.68 2.92
N ASN A 167 -13.54 10.22 2.58
CA ASN A 167 -12.96 10.35 1.23
C ASN A 167 -12.59 9.01 0.58
N THR A 168 -12.95 7.88 1.19
CA THR A 168 -12.75 6.55 0.59
C THR A 168 -14.03 5.73 0.51
N TRP A 169 -14.04 4.80 -0.45
CA TRP A 169 -15.02 3.72 -0.54
C TRP A 169 -14.32 2.38 -0.46
N THR A 170 -14.93 1.44 0.26
CA THR A 170 -14.61 0.03 0.19
C THR A 170 -15.55 -0.62 -0.82
N ILE A 171 -14.97 -1.25 -1.84
CA ILE A 171 -15.70 -1.84 -2.96
C ILE A 171 -15.41 -3.32 -3.09
N ARG A 172 -16.35 -4.05 -3.71
CA ARG A 172 -16.18 -5.45 -4.11
C ARG A 172 -17.11 -5.79 -5.27
N THR A 173 -16.90 -6.94 -5.89
CA THR A 173 -17.91 -7.58 -6.72
C THR A 173 -19.05 -8.14 -5.83
N PRO A 174 -20.32 -7.98 -6.23
CA PRO A 174 -21.42 -8.64 -5.54
C PRO A 174 -21.34 -10.15 -5.73
N ALA A 175 -21.90 -10.91 -4.79
CA ALA A 175 -21.90 -12.36 -4.85
C ALA A 175 -22.82 -12.87 -5.98
N ALA A 176 -22.30 -13.77 -6.82
CA ALA A 176 -23.07 -14.42 -7.88
C ALA A 176 -24.15 -15.40 -7.35
N SER A 177 -24.08 -15.76 -6.07
CA SER A 177 -25.09 -16.55 -5.38
C SER A 177 -25.33 -16.01 -3.97
N GLY A 178 -26.56 -16.16 -3.47
CA GLY A 178 -26.96 -15.59 -2.18
C GLY A 178 -27.20 -14.07 -2.25
N THR A 179 -26.97 -13.38 -1.15
CA THR A 179 -27.21 -11.93 -1.02
C THR A 179 -25.93 -11.15 -0.78
N THR A 180 -25.92 -9.88 -1.19
CA THR A 180 -24.86 -8.91 -0.87
C THR A 180 -25.49 -7.67 -0.26
N VAL A 181 -24.96 -7.20 0.86
CA VAL A 181 -25.35 -5.92 1.47
C VAL A 181 -24.44 -4.83 0.92
N ILE A 182 -25.05 -3.78 0.38
CA ILE A 182 -24.36 -2.61 -0.22
C ILE A 182 -24.83 -1.35 0.48
N CYS A 183 -24.01 -0.29 0.47
CA CYS A 183 -24.45 1.02 0.91
C CYS A 183 -25.52 1.56 -0.05
N SER A 184 -26.49 2.31 0.47
CA SER A 184 -27.60 2.86 -0.34
C SER A 184 -27.15 3.79 -1.47
N VAL A 185 -25.96 4.38 -1.35
CA VAL A 185 -25.31 5.21 -2.39
C VAL A 185 -24.68 4.38 -3.52
N SER A 186 -24.49 3.08 -3.30
CA SER A 186 -23.93 2.19 -4.32
C SER A 186 -24.92 2.02 -5.48
N PRO A 187 -24.45 2.03 -6.73
CA PRO A 187 -25.28 1.59 -7.85
C PRO A 187 -25.64 0.10 -7.67
N ILE A 188 -26.78 -0.28 -8.23
CA ILE A 188 -27.22 -1.67 -8.32
C ILE A 188 -26.69 -2.22 -9.64
N PRO A 189 -25.84 -3.26 -9.63
CA PRO A 189 -25.30 -3.83 -10.86
C PRO A 189 -26.40 -4.46 -11.74
N PRO A 190 -26.23 -4.46 -13.08
CA PRO A 190 -27.19 -5.10 -13.97
C PRO A 190 -27.50 -6.54 -13.58
N GLY A 191 -28.78 -6.91 -13.63
CA GLY A 191 -29.27 -8.25 -13.27
C GLY A 191 -29.53 -8.47 -11.78
N TYR A 192 -29.04 -7.59 -10.89
CA TYR A 192 -29.34 -7.69 -9.46
C TYR A 192 -30.65 -6.97 -9.10
N VAL A 193 -31.37 -7.51 -8.13
CA VAL A 193 -32.58 -6.92 -7.55
C VAL A 193 -32.41 -6.67 -6.06
N VAL A 194 -33.05 -5.62 -5.55
CA VAL A 194 -33.07 -5.32 -4.10
C VAL A 194 -34.13 -6.19 -3.43
N VAL A 195 -33.74 -6.92 -2.39
CA VAL A 195 -34.61 -7.82 -1.61
C VAL A 195 -34.76 -7.41 -0.15
N GLY A 196 -34.10 -6.33 0.26
CA GLY A 196 -34.23 -5.79 1.60
C GLY A 196 -33.46 -4.49 1.78
N THR A 197 -33.73 -3.82 2.89
CA THR A 197 -33.04 -2.60 3.33
C THR A 197 -32.64 -2.74 4.79
N GLY A 198 -31.57 -2.06 5.17
CA GLY A 198 -31.10 -2.10 6.55
C GLY A 198 -30.26 -0.88 6.91
N SER A 199 -29.52 -1.03 7.99
CA SER A 199 -28.73 0.03 8.59
C SER A 199 -27.34 -0.51 8.95
N SER A 200 -26.30 0.23 8.60
CA SER A 200 -24.92 -0.07 8.96
C SER A 200 -24.15 1.21 9.28
N ILE A 201 -23.33 1.17 10.32
CA ILE A 201 -22.40 2.27 10.64
C ILE A 201 -21.31 2.43 9.57
N SER A 202 -21.06 1.40 8.77
CA SER A 202 -20.05 1.42 7.71
C SER A 202 -20.49 2.19 6.48
N CYS A 203 -21.78 2.51 6.37
CA CYS A 203 -22.33 3.24 5.23
C CYS A 203 -22.70 4.67 5.64
N PRO A 204 -22.54 5.64 4.73
CA PRO A 204 -22.87 7.03 5.01
C PRO A 204 -24.39 7.26 4.99
N GLY A 205 -24.82 8.41 5.55
CA GLY A 205 -26.18 8.93 5.40
C GLY A 205 -27.19 8.39 6.41
N SER A 206 -28.45 8.78 6.21
CA SER A 206 -29.56 8.46 7.10
C SER A 206 -30.03 7.01 6.97
N PHE A 207 -30.48 6.43 8.07
CA PHE A 207 -31.06 5.10 8.08
C PHE A 207 -32.45 5.06 7.43
N PRO A 208 -32.78 4.01 6.64
CA PRO A 208 -31.93 2.88 6.26
C PRO A 208 -30.88 3.25 5.18
N ASN A 209 -29.61 2.97 5.47
CA ASN A 209 -28.47 3.34 4.63
C ASN A 209 -27.81 2.15 3.93
N THR A 210 -28.44 0.97 3.97
CA THR A 210 -28.01 -0.21 3.19
C THR A 210 -29.15 -0.83 2.40
N ARG A 211 -28.76 -1.54 1.34
CA ARG A 211 -29.64 -2.38 0.50
C ARG A 211 -29.07 -3.79 0.42
N THR A 212 -29.93 -4.79 0.51
CA THR A 212 -29.57 -6.19 0.27
C THR A 212 -29.96 -6.53 -1.16
N ILE A 213 -28.99 -6.96 -1.97
CA ILE A 213 -29.19 -7.32 -3.37
C ILE A 213 -28.91 -8.81 -3.62
N ARG A 214 -29.53 -9.39 -4.64
CA ARG A 214 -29.21 -10.72 -5.17
C ARG A 214 -29.56 -10.81 -6.66
N LEU A 215 -29.04 -11.82 -7.35
CA LEU A 215 -29.60 -12.24 -8.63
C LEU A 215 -30.98 -12.90 -8.39
N PRO A 216 -31.96 -12.65 -9.28
CA PRO A 216 -33.30 -13.21 -9.17
C PRO A 216 -33.34 -14.74 -9.25
#